data_AF-A0A6G3ZHZ0-F1
#
_entry.id   AF-A0A6G3ZHZ0-F1
#
_cell.length_a   1.000
_cell.length_b   1.000
_cell.length_c   1.000
_cell.angle_alpha   90.00
_cell.angle_beta   90.00
_cell.angle_gamma   90.00
#
_symmetry.space_group_name_H-M   'P 1'
#
loop_
_entity.id
_entity.type
_entity.pdbx_description
1 polymer ?
#
loop_
_entity_poly.entity_id
_entity_poly.type
_entity_poly.pdbx_seq_one_letter_code
_entity_poly.pdbx_strand_id
1 'polypeptide(L)'
;MNDDESPPTRRAWLRAAGATVVAGSLAGCGEFAPDTTTRETTARRTETTTGATAETATRTETDPTQTTNDLVEAADYGTVVNVAEAGADASGGEPINPILEEHVGDDTLLYFPSGRYRLDEWRVTGYRNLGIVGEDAALVPPKDVNYWLMWGDLRELLFAGFTIDCRGDNVAPVSHISVSGGTNAVKDVTVRGHRRAPRTAFEVAAADPNADLRFENLSLPDGSTNGHALYVFPDSVGRLTFRDCRIEHWREGLYAAYHSGPLRVLGGYYANNGIEQVRVGGGTNGALVRGVTVRVDNPKQPQHKPNMRGIWAEEGGSVRIRDCDIAITDLTGTYSSGGIVVGQQFGEAVVENTRIRTDADTLAVNVRDPIESMQGQTVPSMGALPKRTRFRARGLRISGTASDGRAVRANGRDDCQFENVCIQHPRGSRDGISVTDAEGCSVSNSTIDVSGEAVVSESATVKTTELTTDGSC
;
A
#
# COMPACT_ATOMS: atom_id res chain seq x y z
N MET A 1 -1.30 -22.86 -48.60
CA MET A 1 -2.66 -22.33 -48.41
C MET A 1 -2.98 -22.50 -46.92
N ASN A 2 -2.50 -21.63 -46.03
CA ASN A 2 -2.74 -20.17 -45.91
C ASN A 2 -4.20 -19.87 -45.46
N ASP A 3 -4.55 -18.92 -44.59
CA ASP A 3 -3.90 -18.00 -43.62
C ASP A 3 -5.06 -17.53 -42.68
N ASP A 4 -4.95 -17.15 -41.41
CA ASP A 4 -3.87 -17.05 -40.40
C ASP A 4 -4.53 -17.04 -38.98
N GLU A 5 -3.79 -17.29 -37.89
CA GLU A 5 -4.18 -16.91 -36.51
C GLU A 5 -3.33 -15.71 -36.05
N SER A 6 -3.69 -14.52 -36.53
CA SER A 6 -2.99 -13.30 -36.12
C SER A 6 -3.24 -13.00 -34.63
N PRO A 7 -2.21 -12.84 -33.78
CA PRO A 7 -2.41 -12.32 -32.42
C PRO A 7 -3.00 -10.90 -32.48
N PRO A 8 -3.81 -10.50 -31.47
CA PRO A 8 -4.52 -9.22 -31.50
C PRO A 8 -3.53 -8.05 -31.62
N THR A 9 -3.54 -7.38 -32.77
CA THR A 9 -2.57 -6.33 -33.07
C THR A 9 -2.59 -5.20 -32.03
N ARG A 10 -1.44 -4.53 -31.86
CA ARG A 10 -1.21 -3.35 -30.99
C ARG A 10 -2.30 -2.26 -31.06
N ARG A 11 -3.06 -2.18 -32.17
CA ARG A 11 -4.20 -1.26 -32.35
C ARG A 11 -5.50 -1.69 -31.65
N ALA A 12 -5.71 -2.97 -31.36
CA ALA A 12 -6.82 -3.44 -30.54
C ALA A 12 -6.61 -3.06 -29.07
N TRP A 13 -5.38 -3.26 -28.56
CA TRP A 13 -4.99 -2.85 -27.21
C TRP A 13 -5.14 -1.34 -26.98
N LEU A 14 -4.76 -0.52 -27.97
CA LEU A 14 -4.96 0.94 -27.95
C LEU A 14 -6.45 1.37 -27.93
N ARG A 15 -7.40 0.51 -28.36
CA ARG A 15 -8.84 0.78 -28.20
C ARG A 15 -9.39 0.36 -26.84
N ALA A 16 -8.80 -0.64 -26.19
CA ALA A 16 -9.14 -0.99 -24.81
C ALA A 16 -8.57 0.04 -23.82
N ALA A 17 -7.28 0.35 -23.91
CA ALA A 17 -6.62 1.37 -23.09
C ALA A 17 -7.07 2.81 -23.40
N GLY A 18 -7.57 3.07 -24.62
CA GLY A 18 -8.14 4.36 -25.00
C GLY A 18 -9.61 4.57 -24.60
N ALA A 19 -10.33 3.52 -24.15
CA ALA A 19 -11.74 3.59 -23.80
C ALA A 19 -12.01 3.74 -22.28
N THR A 20 -11.00 3.54 -21.44
CA THR A 20 -11.10 3.73 -19.97
C THR A 20 -10.90 5.18 -19.51
N VAL A 21 -10.75 6.14 -20.43
CA VAL A 21 -11.02 7.56 -20.14
C VAL A 21 -12.53 7.81 -20.18
N VAL A 22 -13.26 7.20 -19.25
CA VAL A 22 -14.57 7.72 -18.85
C VAL A 22 -14.30 9.01 -18.11
N ALA A 23 -14.86 10.12 -18.61
CA ALA A 23 -14.74 11.44 -18.02
C ALA A 23 -15.48 11.54 -16.67
N GLY A 24 -14.92 10.92 -15.64
CA GLY A 24 -15.27 11.16 -14.24
C GLY A 24 -14.74 12.54 -13.83
N SER A 25 -15.65 13.52 -13.73
CA SER A 25 -15.33 14.89 -13.38
C SER A 25 -14.74 15.01 -11.97
N LEU A 26 -13.41 15.04 -11.87
CA LEU A 26 -12.71 15.51 -10.68
C LEU A 26 -12.84 17.05 -10.61
N ALA A 27 -13.97 17.50 -10.08
CA ALA A 27 -14.22 18.91 -9.83
C ALA A 27 -13.25 19.45 -8.78
N GLY A 28 -12.35 20.34 -9.20
CA GLY A 28 -11.56 21.14 -8.29
C GLY A 28 -12.30 22.42 -7.87
N CYS A 29 -11.79 23.07 -6.84
CA CYS A 29 -11.81 24.53 -6.68
C CYS A 29 -10.67 24.86 -5.71
N GLY A 30 -9.74 25.71 -6.14
CA GLY A 30 -8.76 26.32 -5.27
C GLY A 30 -8.67 27.80 -5.61
N GLU A 31 -8.11 28.60 -4.71
CA GLU A 31 -7.49 29.88 -5.01
C GLU A 31 -6.84 30.40 -3.71
N PHE A 32 -5.57 30.79 -3.78
CA PHE A 32 -5.06 32.04 -3.19
C PHE A 32 -3.68 32.33 -3.79
N ALA A 33 -3.42 33.60 -4.07
CA ALA A 33 -2.27 34.07 -4.83
C ALA A 33 -0.94 33.99 -4.04
N PRO A 34 0.21 33.87 -4.73
CA PRO A 34 1.52 34.00 -4.10
C PRO A 34 1.85 35.49 -3.89
N ASP A 35 2.42 35.82 -2.74
CA ASP A 35 3.06 37.13 -2.53
C ASP A 35 4.59 37.00 -2.52
N THR A 36 5.24 38.10 -2.86
CA THR A 36 6.59 38.14 -3.42
C THR A 36 7.62 38.43 -2.34
N THR A 37 8.80 37.80 -2.36
CA THR A 37 10.03 38.51 -1.93
C THR A 37 11.31 37.90 -2.49
N THR A 38 11.96 38.65 -3.36
CA THR A 38 13.31 38.40 -3.86
C THR A 38 14.35 38.61 -2.76
N ARG A 39 15.38 37.76 -2.70
CA ARG A 39 16.70 38.20 -2.21
C ARG A 39 17.86 37.44 -2.87
N GLU A 40 18.55 38.15 -3.75
CA GLU A 40 19.99 37.95 -4.03
C GLU A 40 20.80 38.31 -2.73
N THR A 41 22.11 38.11 -2.58
CA THR A 41 23.20 38.06 -3.57
C THR A 41 24.48 37.44 -2.95
N THR A 42 25.42 37.01 -3.81
CA THR A 42 26.90 36.93 -3.61
C THR A 42 27.57 35.85 -2.73
N ALA A 43 28.09 34.84 -3.43
CA ALA A 43 29.48 34.31 -3.43
C ALA A 43 30.55 34.83 -2.44
N ARG A 44 31.51 33.96 -2.04
CA ARG A 44 32.88 33.93 -2.62
C ARG A 44 33.80 32.77 -2.17
N ARG A 45 34.71 32.37 -3.08
CA ARG A 45 36.02 31.65 -2.94
C ARG A 45 36.02 30.29 -2.21
N THR A 46 36.44 29.19 -2.84
CA THR A 46 37.77 28.84 -3.44
C THR A 46 38.86 28.60 -2.40
N GLU A 47 39.21 27.33 -2.22
CA GLU A 47 40.59 26.89 -2.04
C GLU A 47 40.90 25.78 -3.06
N THR A 48 42.17 25.67 -3.44
CA THR A 48 42.66 24.79 -4.50
C THR A 48 43.92 24.11 -3.98
N THR A 49 44.01 22.78 -4.16
CA THR A 49 45.25 22.04 -3.87
C THR A 49 45.52 21.05 -4.99
N THR A 50 46.44 21.43 -5.88
CA THR A 50 47.23 20.53 -6.74
C THR A 50 48.04 19.57 -5.87
N GLY A 51 48.37 18.35 -6.28
CA GLY A 51 48.12 17.61 -7.53
C GLY A 51 49.17 16.49 -7.66
N ALA A 52 48.95 15.48 -8.51
CA ALA A 52 49.98 14.53 -8.92
C ALA A 52 49.62 13.84 -10.24
N THR A 53 50.52 13.89 -11.23
CA THR A 53 50.43 13.18 -12.51
C THR A 53 51.35 11.95 -12.51
N ALA A 54 50.89 10.85 -13.09
CA ALA A 54 51.73 9.76 -13.58
C ALA A 54 51.10 9.13 -14.84
N GLU A 55 51.93 8.68 -15.77
CA GLU A 55 51.52 8.33 -17.14
C GLU A 55 51.19 6.85 -17.36
N THR A 56 50.19 6.60 -18.22
CA THR A 56 50.18 5.66 -19.36
C THR A 56 50.85 4.28 -19.21
N ALA A 57 50.06 3.19 -19.35
CA ALA A 57 50.03 2.38 -20.60
C ALA A 57 49.22 1.06 -20.54
N THR A 58 48.61 0.71 -21.69
CA THR A 58 48.29 -0.65 -22.20
C THR A 58 47.01 -1.39 -21.75
N ARG A 59 46.06 -1.38 -22.68
CA ARG A 59 44.97 -2.33 -22.99
C ARG A 59 45.27 -3.82 -22.75
N THR A 60 44.39 -4.51 -22.03
CA THR A 60 44.13 -5.97 -22.14
C THR A 60 42.61 -6.23 -22.01
N GLU A 61 42.19 -7.40 -22.48
CA GLU A 61 40.84 -7.92 -22.79
C GLU A 61 39.62 -7.53 -21.94
N THR A 62 38.47 -7.51 -22.64
CA THR A 62 37.11 -7.56 -22.08
C THR A 62 36.86 -8.89 -21.38
N ASP A 63 36.76 -8.86 -20.06
CA ASP A 63 36.11 -9.88 -19.24
C ASP A 63 34.70 -9.35 -18.89
N PRO A 64 33.61 -10.13 -19.00
CA PRO A 64 32.29 -9.62 -18.65
C PRO A 64 32.24 -9.38 -17.13
N THR A 65 32.16 -8.11 -16.74
CA THR A 65 32.10 -7.70 -15.33
C THR A 65 30.99 -8.48 -14.62
N GLN A 66 31.36 -9.42 -13.75
CA GLN A 66 30.41 -10.10 -12.86
C GLN A 66 29.92 -9.08 -11.84
N THR A 67 28.93 -8.28 -12.25
CA THR A 67 28.24 -7.32 -11.42
C THR A 67 27.24 -8.08 -10.54
N THR A 68 27.76 -8.86 -9.59
CA THR A 68 26.96 -9.54 -8.57
C THR A 68 26.45 -8.49 -7.59
N ASN A 69 25.18 -8.10 -7.74
CA ASN A 69 24.45 -7.30 -6.77
C ASN A 69 23.54 -8.26 -6.00
N ASP A 70 23.52 -8.20 -4.67
CA ASP A 70 22.73 -9.11 -3.79
C ASP A 70 21.21 -9.11 -4.09
N LEU A 71 20.73 -8.20 -4.95
CA LEU A 71 19.35 -8.12 -5.44
C LEU A 71 19.10 -8.91 -6.73
N VAL A 72 20.12 -9.26 -7.52
CA VAL A 72 19.96 -9.84 -8.86
C VAL A 72 21.19 -10.65 -9.32
N GLU A 73 20.95 -11.85 -9.84
CA GLU A 73 21.97 -12.63 -10.53
C GLU A 73 22.05 -12.20 -12.00
N ALA A 74 23.17 -11.61 -12.41
CA ALA A 74 23.36 -11.15 -13.79
C ALA A 74 23.26 -12.28 -14.84
N ALA A 75 23.44 -13.54 -14.42
CA ALA A 75 23.31 -14.73 -15.26
C ALA A 75 21.86 -15.11 -15.63
N ASP A 76 20.86 -14.51 -14.97
CA ASP A 76 19.43 -14.74 -15.27
C ASP A 76 18.92 -13.92 -16.48
N TYR A 77 19.80 -13.15 -17.14
CA TYR A 77 19.47 -12.26 -18.26
C TYR A 77 20.39 -12.49 -19.46
N GLY A 78 19.81 -12.53 -20.67
CA GLY A 78 20.56 -12.62 -21.92
C GLY A 78 21.35 -11.35 -22.29
N THR A 79 20.93 -10.18 -21.80
CA THR A 79 21.60 -8.89 -21.99
C THR A 79 21.79 -8.20 -20.64
N VAL A 80 23.00 -7.70 -20.36
CA VAL A 80 23.29 -6.91 -19.16
C VAL A 80 23.93 -5.58 -19.57
N VAL A 81 23.36 -4.47 -19.10
CA VAL A 81 23.80 -3.12 -19.44
C VAL A 81 24.04 -2.34 -18.15
N ASN A 82 25.31 -2.04 -17.85
CA ASN A 82 25.64 -1.00 -16.88
C ASN A 82 25.33 0.36 -17.52
N VAL A 83 24.29 1.05 -17.04
CA VAL A 83 23.81 2.28 -17.68
C VAL A 83 24.86 3.40 -17.62
N ALA A 84 25.72 3.44 -16.60
CA ALA A 84 26.76 4.45 -16.49
C ALA A 84 27.91 4.22 -17.50
N GLU A 85 28.29 2.95 -17.73
CA GLU A 85 29.25 2.59 -18.78
C GLU A 85 28.66 2.82 -20.19
N ALA A 86 27.35 2.65 -20.35
CA ALA A 86 26.61 3.03 -21.56
C ALA A 86 26.45 4.56 -21.74
N GLY A 87 26.89 5.38 -20.77
CA GLY A 87 26.92 6.84 -20.89
C GLY A 87 25.80 7.61 -20.18
N ALA A 88 25.01 6.95 -19.33
CA ALA A 88 24.01 7.64 -18.51
C ALA A 88 24.66 8.55 -17.45
N ASP A 89 24.14 9.76 -17.29
CA ASP A 89 24.63 10.72 -16.29
C ASP A 89 24.25 10.30 -14.86
N ALA A 90 25.22 9.74 -14.15
CA ALA A 90 25.14 9.37 -12.74
C ALA A 90 25.29 10.55 -11.76
N SER A 91 25.52 11.78 -12.25
CA SER A 91 25.55 13.00 -11.42
C SER A 91 24.17 13.67 -11.28
N GLY A 92 23.31 13.48 -12.28
CA GLY A 92 21.91 13.94 -12.28
C GLY A 92 21.72 15.36 -12.81
N GLY A 93 22.64 15.86 -13.64
CA GLY A 93 22.46 17.07 -14.44
C GLY A 93 21.52 16.83 -15.61
N GLU A 94 21.77 15.77 -16.39
CA GLU A 94 21.04 15.46 -17.62
C GLU A 94 20.09 14.25 -17.50
N PRO A 95 18.94 14.23 -18.21
CA PRO A 95 18.05 13.08 -18.24
C PRO A 95 18.66 11.86 -18.93
N ILE A 96 18.49 10.68 -18.34
CA ILE A 96 19.06 9.41 -18.84
C ILE A 96 18.16 8.66 -19.83
N ASN A 97 16.97 9.20 -20.14
CA ASN A 97 15.98 8.56 -21.00
C ASN A 97 16.55 8.00 -22.32
N PRO A 98 17.46 8.68 -23.07
CA PRO A 98 18.02 8.13 -24.30
C PRO A 98 18.73 6.79 -24.12
N ILE A 99 19.49 6.64 -23.01
CA ILE A 99 20.24 5.40 -22.71
C ILE A 99 19.27 4.26 -22.33
N LEU A 100 18.21 4.58 -21.58
CA LEU A 100 17.19 3.59 -21.24
C LEU A 100 16.36 3.17 -22.46
N GLU A 101 16.04 4.10 -23.36
CA GLU A 101 15.28 3.83 -24.59
C GLU A 101 16.10 3.06 -25.63
N GLU A 102 17.43 3.23 -25.68
CA GLU A 102 18.33 2.44 -26.53
C GLU A 102 18.47 0.99 -26.03
N HIS A 103 18.50 0.77 -24.72
CA HIS A 103 18.85 -0.52 -24.13
C HIS A 103 17.69 -1.34 -23.55
N VAL A 104 16.50 -0.77 -23.33
CA VAL A 104 15.36 -1.52 -22.78
C VAL A 104 14.85 -2.58 -23.76
N GLY A 105 14.81 -3.84 -23.30
CA GLY A 105 14.50 -5.00 -24.12
C GLY A 105 13.85 -6.13 -23.33
N ASP A 106 13.48 -7.19 -24.04
CA ASP A 106 13.24 -8.49 -23.44
C ASP A 106 14.57 -9.09 -22.98
N ASP A 107 14.56 -9.85 -21.88
CA ASP A 107 15.73 -10.59 -21.40
C ASP A 107 16.94 -9.69 -21.10
N THR A 108 16.66 -8.53 -20.49
CA THR A 108 17.62 -7.45 -20.26
C THR A 108 17.66 -7.01 -18.80
N LEU A 109 18.87 -6.89 -18.25
CA LEU A 109 19.15 -6.21 -16.99
C LEU A 109 19.77 -4.83 -17.24
N LEU A 110 19.03 -3.78 -16.91
CA LEU A 110 19.51 -2.40 -16.80
C LEU A 110 20.05 -2.20 -15.38
N TYR A 111 21.37 -2.19 -15.24
CA TYR A 111 22.08 -2.04 -13.97
C TYR A 111 22.51 -0.58 -13.74
N PHE A 112 22.20 -0.06 -12.55
CA PHE A 112 22.49 1.30 -12.13
C PHE A 112 23.48 1.27 -10.95
N PRO A 113 24.78 1.55 -11.18
CA PRO A 113 25.73 1.78 -10.10
C PRO A 113 25.26 2.90 -9.14
N SER A 114 25.88 3.03 -7.96
CA SER A 114 25.55 4.14 -7.07
C SER A 114 25.71 5.51 -7.74
N GLY A 115 24.65 6.31 -7.73
CA GLY A 115 24.60 7.59 -8.42
C GLY A 115 23.28 8.33 -8.22
N ARG A 116 23.15 9.52 -8.81
CA ARG A 116 21.89 10.25 -8.92
C ARG A 116 21.54 10.37 -10.39
N TYR A 117 20.48 9.71 -10.81
CA TYR A 117 20.07 9.63 -12.21
C TYR A 117 18.80 10.45 -12.38
N ARG A 118 18.87 11.51 -13.18
CA ARG A 118 17.67 12.25 -13.56
C ARG A 118 16.94 11.44 -14.63
N LEU A 119 15.67 11.14 -14.40
CA LEU A 119 14.84 10.34 -15.29
C LEU A 119 13.54 11.11 -15.51
N ASP A 120 13.31 11.61 -16.72
CA ASP A 120 12.04 12.23 -17.09
C ASP A 120 10.98 11.13 -17.35
N GLU A 121 9.77 11.46 -17.83
CA GLU A 121 8.69 10.47 -18.05
C GLU A 121 9.15 9.27 -18.89
N TRP A 122 8.96 8.04 -18.38
CA TRP A 122 9.41 6.80 -19.02
C TRP A 122 8.29 5.77 -19.13
N ARG A 123 8.01 5.35 -20.37
CA ARG A 123 6.97 4.37 -20.71
C ARG A 123 7.61 3.07 -21.17
N VAL A 124 7.25 1.98 -20.50
CA VAL A 124 7.77 0.62 -20.75
C VAL A 124 6.57 -0.30 -20.90
N THR A 125 6.48 -1.06 -21.99
CA THR A 125 5.25 -1.85 -22.24
C THR A 125 5.51 -3.12 -23.02
N GLY A 126 4.96 -4.24 -22.54
CA GLY A 126 4.94 -5.54 -23.25
C GLY A 126 6.18 -6.42 -23.09
N TYR A 127 7.23 -5.93 -22.41
CA TYR A 127 8.51 -6.64 -22.24
C TYR A 127 8.44 -7.81 -21.24
N ARG A 128 9.36 -8.77 -21.41
CA ARG A 128 9.52 -9.98 -20.58
C ARG A 128 10.96 -10.11 -20.05
N ASN A 129 11.11 -10.55 -18.80
CA ASN A 129 12.40 -10.73 -18.12
C ASN A 129 13.23 -9.43 -18.13
N LEU A 130 12.63 -8.37 -17.60
CA LEU A 130 13.23 -7.04 -17.56
C LEU A 130 13.67 -6.72 -16.13
N GLY A 131 14.98 -6.65 -15.92
CA GLY A 131 15.61 -6.16 -14.70
C GLY A 131 15.93 -4.67 -14.80
N ILE A 132 15.56 -3.91 -13.78
CA ILE A 132 15.92 -2.51 -13.58
C ILE A 132 16.42 -2.46 -12.13
N VAL A 133 17.73 -2.48 -11.91
CA VAL A 133 18.31 -2.73 -10.58
C VAL A 133 19.40 -1.72 -10.25
N GLY A 134 19.28 -1.09 -9.07
CA GLY A 134 20.22 -0.14 -8.53
C GLY A 134 21.09 -0.69 -7.41
N GLU A 135 22.28 -0.09 -7.27
CA GLU A 135 23.17 -0.21 -6.11
C GLU A 135 22.97 1.03 -5.22
N ASP A 136 21.84 1.07 -4.52
CA ASP A 136 21.33 2.24 -3.77
C ASP A 136 21.24 3.53 -4.61
N ALA A 137 21.02 3.38 -5.91
CA ALA A 137 20.92 4.48 -6.86
C ALA A 137 19.70 5.39 -6.57
N ALA A 138 19.87 6.69 -6.77
CA ALA A 138 18.78 7.66 -6.62
C ALA A 138 18.19 8.03 -7.98
N LEU A 139 16.92 7.69 -8.22
CA LEU A 139 16.16 8.19 -9.36
C LEU A 139 15.55 9.56 -9.00
N VAL A 140 15.78 10.58 -9.83
CA VAL A 140 15.28 11.93 -9.62
C VAL A 140 14.18 12.22 -10.66
N PRO A 141 12.90 12.21 -10.26
CA PRO A 141 11.80 12.46 -11.19
C PRO A 141 11.70 13.94 -11.60
N PRO A 142 10.98 14.25 -12.70
CA PRO A 142 10.68 15.62 -13.09
C PRO A 142 9.66 16.25 -12.13
N LYS A 143 9.70 17.58 -12.03
CA LYS A 143 8.69 18.39 -11.34
C LYS A 143 7.44 18.57 -12.20
N ASP A 144 6.31 18.86 -11.56
CA ASP A 144 5.03 19.22 -12.20
C ASP A 144 4.42 18.14 -13.15
N VAL A 145 4.95 16.92 -13.15
CA VAL A 145 4.47 15.76 -13.94
C VAL A 145 3.40 14.97 -13.18
N ASN A 146 2.45 14.37 -13.91
CA ASN A 146 1.44 13.48 -13.32
C ASN A 146 1.94 12.03 -13.24
N TYR A 147 2.10 11.35 -14.38
CA TYR A 147 2.59 9.98 -14.43
C TYR A 147 4.05 9.97 -14.89
N TRP A 148 4.95 9.47 -14.07
CA TRP A 148 6.38 9.42 -14.39
C TRP A 148 6.81 8.08 -14.94
N LEU A 149 6.56 7.00 -14.20
CA LEU A 149 6.73 5.63 -14.70
C LEU A 149 5.38 5.14 -15.21
N MET A 150 5.30 4.82 -16.49
CA MET A 150 4.12 4.27 -17.15
C MET A 150 4.43 2.86 -17.65
N TRP A 151 4.39 1.89 -16.74
CA TRP A 151 4.79 0.52 -16.99
C TRP A 151 3.58 -0.42 -17.05
N GLY A 152 3.44 -1.18 -18.13
CA GLY A 152 2.25 -2.00 -18.37
C GLY A 152 2.51 -3.25 -19.21
N ASP A 153 1.65 -4.27 -19.07
CA ASP A 153 1.77 -5.54 -19.81
C ASP A 153 3.16 -6.21 -19.66
N LEU A 154 3.80 -6.01 -18.50
CA LEU A 154 5.12 -6.56 -18.22
C LEU A 154 5.03 -7.98 -17.64
N ARG A 155 6.04 -8.80 -17.92
CA ARG A 155 6.17 -10.16 -17.38
C ARG A 155 7.59 -10.35 -16.85
N GLU A 156 7.72 -10.99 -15.69
CA GLU A 156 9.05 -11.25 -15.10
C GLU A 156 9.85 -9.94 -14.88
N LEU A 157 9.17 -8.89 -14.41
CA LEU A 157 9.76 -7.60 -14.03
C LEU A 157 10.49 -7.71 -12.68
N LEU A 158 11.72 -7.20 -12.61
CA LEU A 158 12.40 -6.85 -11.36
C LEU A 158 12.74 -5.35 -11.36
N PHE A 159 12.19 -4.60 -10.40
CA PHE A 159 12.58 -3.21 -10.14
C PHE A 159 13.10 -3.10 -8.69
N ALA A 160 14.40 -2.89 -8.49
CA ALA A 160 14.97 -3.02 -7.15
C ALA A 160 16.14 -2.08 -6.84
N GLY A 161 16.34 -1.77 -5.55
CA GLY A 161 17.54 -1.09 -5.05
C GLY A 161 17.63 0.41 -5.35
N PHE A 162 16.50 1.14 -5.24
CA PHE A 162 16.42 2.55 -5.60
C PHE A 162 15.85 3.46 -4.50
N THR A 163 16.39 4.67 -4.40
CA THR A 163 15.69 5.81 -3.81
C THR A 163 15.02 6.65 -4.88
N ILE A 164 13.69 6.78 -4.85
CA ILE A 164 12.94 7.75 -5.65
C ILE A 164 12.94 9.09 -4.90
N ASP A 165 13.66 10.07 -5.44
CA ASP A 165 13.97 11.35 -4.80
C ASP A 165 12.97 12.47 -5.14
N CYS A 166 11.78 12.38 -4.54
CA CYS A 166 10.74 13.42 -4.55
C CYS A 166 11.03 14.60 -3.58
N ARG A 167 12.30 14.88 -3.22
CA ARG A 167 12.64 16.01 -2.33
C ARG A 167 12.71 17.36 -3.04
N GLY A 168 12.64 17.39 -4.37
CA GLY A 168 12.51 18.64 -5.13
C GLY A 168 11.14 19.30 -4.93
N ASP A 169 11.07 20.60 -5.17
CA ASP A 169 9.79 21.32 -5.10
C ASP A 169 8.90 20.93 -6.29
N ASN A 170 7.61 20.71 -6.01
CA ASN A 170 6.64 20.12 -6.92
C ASN A 170 7.02 18.76 -7.56
N VAL A 171 7.93 18.00 -6.96
CA VAL A 171 8.26 16.63 -7.41
C VAL A 171 7.46 15.62 -6.58
N ALA A 172 6.41 15.05 -7.17
CA ALA A 172 5.63 13.96 -6.57
C ALA A 172 4.81 13.22 -7.64
N PRO A 173 5.44 12.62 -8.67
CA PRO A 173 4.70 11.95 -9.71
C PRO A 173 4.25 10.55 -9.29
N VAL A 174 3.26 10.04 -10.02
CA VAL A 174 2.71 8.69 -9.90
C VAL A 174 3.57 7.70 -10.69
N SER A 175 3.88 6.56 -10.09
CA SER A 175 4.45 5.39 -10.74
C SER A 175 3.35 4.35 -10.98
N HIS A 176 2.94 4.17 -12.23
CA HIS A 176 1.99 3.15 -12.66
C HIS A 176 2.73 1.86 -13.05
N ILE A 177 2.38 0.73 -12.41
CA ILE A 177 2.99 -0.58 -12.66
C ILE A 177 1.92 -1.65 -12.85
N SER A 178 1.75 -2.13 -14.08
CA SER A 178 0.82 -3.21 -14.44
C SER A 178 1.56 -4.39 -15.07
N VAL A 179 1.29 -5.60 -14.59
CA VAL A 179 1.92 -6.85 -15.05
C VAL A 179 0.89 -7.85 -15.57
N SER A 180 1.28 -8.65 -16.57
CA SER A 180 0.42 -9.59 -17.31
C SER A 180 0.89 -11.04 -17.28
N GLY A 181 1.79 -11.39 -16.35
CA GLY A 181 2.20 -12.79 -16.13
C GLY A 181 3.53 -12.91 -15.38
N GLY A 182 3.89 -14.15 -15.05
CA GLY A 182 5.15 -14.47 -14.37
C GLY A 182 5.22 -13.97 -12.92
N THR A 183 6.40 -14.09 -12.31
CA THR A 183 6.69 -13.52 -10.99
C THR A 183 7.39 -12.17 -11.16
N ASN A 184 6.84 -11.13 -10.56
CA ASN A 184 7.29 -9.75 -10.70
C ASN A 184 7.54 -9.14 -9.32
N ALA A 185 8.56 -8.29 -9.19
CA ALA A 185 8.95 -7.70 -7.92
C ALA A 185 9.32 -6.21 -8.04
N VAL A 186 8.82 -5.43 -7.08
CA VAL A 186 9.35 -4.12 -6.69
C VAL A 186 9.97 -4.29 -5.30
N LYS A 187 11.30 -4.20 -5.19
CA LYS A 187 12.04 -4.66 -4.00
C LYS A 187 13.04 -3.61 -3.50
N ASP A 188 13.13 -3.37 -2.20
CA ASP A 188 14.12 -2.46 -1.61
C ASP A 188 14.07 -1.04 -2.25
N VAL A 189 12.85 -0.51 -2.45
CA VAL A 189 12.61 0.83 -3.03
C VAL A 189 12.13 1.81 -1.96
N THR A 190 12.74 2.99 -1.89
CA THR A 190 12.42 4.05 -0.92
C THR A 190 11.95 5.32 -1.64
N VAL A 191 10.79 5.89 -1.26
CA VAL A 191 10.33 7.19 -1.78
C VAL A 191 10.55 8.29 -0.73
N ARG A 192 11.26 9.36 -1.10
CA ARG A 192 11.59 10.48 -0.18
C ARG A 192 10.99 11.80 -0.62
N GLY A 193 10.36 12.53 0.30
CA GLY A 193 9.91 13.92 0.09
C GLY A 193 8.54 14.14 -0.57
N HIS A 194 7.84 13.08 -1.00
CA HIS A 194 6.61 13.13 -1.81
C HIS A 194 5.50 14.08 -1.33
N ARG A 195 5.42 14.38 -0.01
CA ARG A 195 4.52 15.37 0.58
C ARG A 195 4.57 16.79 -0.02
N ARG A 196 5.57 17.14 -0.83
CA ARG A 196 5.74 18.48 -1.42
C ARG A 196 4.75 18.78 -2.55
N ALA A 197 4.17 17.78 -3.21
CA ALA A 197 3.08 17.95 -4.17
C ALA A 197 2.04 16.83 -3.95
N PRO A 198 0.92 17.09 -3.25
CA PRO A 198 0.08 16.00 -2.74
C PRO A 198 -0.60 15.13 -3.84
N ARG A 199 -0.04 13.94 -4.09
CA ARG A 199 -0.49 12.92 -5.06
C ARG A 199 -0.31 11.49 -4.53
N THR A 200 -0.77 10.52 -5.33
CA THR A 200 -0.51 9.08 -5.14
C THR A 200 0.93 8.73 -5.55
N ALA A 201 1.62 7.86 -4.80
CA ALA A 201 2.95 7.40 -5.21
C ALA A 201 2.90 6.25 -6.23
N PHE A 202 2.16 5.18 -5.92
CA PHE A 202 2.09 3.99 -6.77
C PHE A 202 0.65 3.63 -7.11
N GLU A 203 0.41 3.33 -8.38
CA GLU A 203 -0.82 2.71 -8.87
C GLU A 203 -0.48 1.37 -9.53
N VAL A 204 -1.12 0.28 -9.11
CA VAL A 204 -0.61 -1.07 -9.36
C VAL A 204 -1.69 -2.05 -9.81
N ALA A 205 -1.35 -2.95 -10.73
CA ALA A 205 -2.26 -3.98 -11.21
C ALA A 205 -1.54 -5.31 -11.52
N ALA A 206 -2.17 -6.42 -11.11
CA ALA A 206 -1.83 -7.77 -11.58
C ALA A 206 -2.93 -8.23 -12.56
N ALA A 207 -2.81 -7.85 -13.83
CA ALA A 207 -3.89 -7.88 -14.82
C ALA A 207 -4.13 -9.26 -15.47
N ASP A 208 -3.28 -10.25 -15.21
CA ASP A 208 -3.46 -11.65 -15.65
C ASP A 208 -3.55 -12.60 -14.45
N PRO A 209 -4.40 -13.64 -14.45
CA PRO A 209 -4.53 -14.57 -13.32
C PRO A 209 -3.25 -15.33 -12.95
N ASN A 210 -2.30 -15.45 -13.88
CA ASN A 210 -1.00 -16.08 -13.71
C ASN A 210 0.10 -15.10 -13.29
N ALA A 211 -0.20 -13.81 -13.19
CA ALA A 211 0.73 -12.82 -12.65
C ALA A 211 0.82 -12.93 -11.12
N ASP A 212 2.04 -12.84 -10.59
CA ASP A 212 2.31 -12.57 -9.17
C ASP A 212 3.13 -11.27 -9.10
N LEU A 213 2.57 -10.22 -8.51
CA LEU A 213 3.22 -8.93 -8.30
C LEU A 213 3.51 -8.72 -6.82
N ARG A 214 4.79 -8.57 -6.50
CA ARG A 214 5.29 -8.44 -5.12
C ARG A 214 5.91 -7.06 -4.88
N PHE A 215 5.53 -6.43 -3.79
CA PHE A 215 6.20 -5.25 -3.24
C PHE A 215 6.88 -5.69 -1.94
N GLU A 216 8.20 -5.69 -1.90
CA GLU A 216 8.98 -6.24 -0.78
C GLU A 216 9.95 -5.18 -0.22
N ASN A 217 9.90 -4.92 1.10
CA ASN A 217 10.70 -3.89 1.77
C ASN A 217 10.59 -2.48 1.15
N LEU A 218 9.38 -2.10 0.73
CA LEU A 218 9.07 -0.77 0.19
C LEU A 218 8.98 0.28 1.33
N SER A 219 9.58 1.47 1.18
CA SER A 219 9.64 2.49 2.24
C SER A 219 9.14 3.87 1.80
N LEU A 220 7.95 4.27 2.26
CA LEU A 220 7.27 5.56 1.99
C LEU A 220 7.00 6.34 3.31
N PRO A 221 8.03 6.82 4.03
CA PRO A 221 7.88 7.40 5.36
C PRO A 221 7.50 8.90 5.38
N ASP A 222 7.60 9.59 4.25
CA ASP A 222 7.49 11.05 4.19
C ASP A 222 6.05 11.58 4.01
N GLY A 223 5.10 10.70 3.68
CA GLY A 223 3.68 10.97 3.53
C GLY A 223 3.28 11.80 2.31
N SER A 224 1.98 12.09 2.25
CA SER A 224 1.31 13.00 1.31
C SER A 224 -0.04 13.42 1.91
N THR A 225 -0.47 14.67 1.73
CA THR A 225 -1.80 15.12 2.23
C THR A 225 -2.95 14.79 1.28
N ASN A 226 -2.66 14.16 0.13
CA ASN A 226 -3.63 13.75 -0.88
C ASN A 226 -3.14 12.50 -1.62
N GLY A 227 -4.05 11.65 -2.10
CA GLY A 227 -3.70 10.39 -2.77
C GLY A 227 -3.19 9.28 -1.84
N HIS A 228 -2.92 8.14 -2.45
CA HIS A 228 -2.58 6.89 -1.75
C HIS A 228 -1.06 6.65 -1.75
N ALA A 229 -0.54 5.97 -0.74
CA ALA A 229 0.84 5.45 -0.84
C ALA A 229 0.93 4.36 -1.92
N LEU A 230 -0.06 3.47 -1.93
CA LEU A 230 -0.27 2.40 -2.90
C LEU A 230 -1.75 2.28 -3.21
N TYR A 231 -2.11 2.35 -4.49
CA TYR A 231 -3.47 2.09 -4.98
C TYR A 231 -3.49 0.85 -5.88
N VAL A 232 -4.27 -0.16 -5.50
CA VAL A 232 -4.49 -1.36 -6.33
C VAL A 232 -5.73 -1.17 -7.21
N PHE A 233 -5.58 -1.34 -8.52
CA PHE A 233 -6.72 -1.29 -9.44
C PHE A 233 -7.66 -2.49 -9.29
N PRO A 234 -9.00 -2.28 -9.44
CA PRO A 234 -10.00 -3.36 -9.41
C PRO A 234 -9.79 -4.47 -10.43
N ASP A 235 -9.16 -4.15 -11.57
CA ASP A 235 -8.84 -5.09 -12.65
C ASP A 235 -7.74 -6.11 -12.27
N SER A 236 -7.25 -6.09 -11.01
CA SER A 236 -6.28 -7.07 -10.52
C SER A 236 -6.90 -8.46 -10.32
N VAL A 237 -6.59 -9.37 -11.25
CA VAL A 237 -7.04 -10.77 -11.24
C VAL A 237 -5.93 -11.75 -10.82
N GLY A 238 -4.66 -11.33 -10.92
CA GLY A 238 -3.48 -12.07 -10.45
C GLY A 238 -3.20 -11.91 -8.95
N ARG A 239 -2.12 -12.52 -8.47
CA ARG A 239 -1.69 -12.43 -7.07
C ARG A 239 -1.01 -11.09 -6.79
N LEU A 240 -1.35 -10.50 -5.65
CA LEU A 240 -0.68 -9.31 -5.10
C LEU A 240 -0.11 -9.63 -3.72
N THR A 241 1.16 -9.33 -3.51
CA THR A 241 1.83 -9.48 -2.21
C THR A 241 2.53 -8.20 -1.79
N PHE A 242 2.15 -7.64 -0.64
CA PHE A 242 2.88 -6.58 0.04
C PHE A 242 3.61 -7.19 1.23
N ARG A 243 4.94 -7.09 1.27
CA ARG A 243 5.80 -7.70 2.27
C ARG A 243 6.69 -6.67 2.94
N ASP A 244 6.63 -6.60 4.26
CA ASP A 244 7.55 -5.84 5.10
C ASP A 244 7.69 -4.36 4.70
N CYS A 245 6.63 -3.79 4.10
CA CYS A 245 6.57 -2.40 3.67
C CYS A 245 6.41 -1.44 4.87
N ARG A 246 7.00 -0.25 4.76
CA ARG A 246 6.86 0.88 5.69
C ARG A 246 6.12 2.02 5.03
N ILE A 247 4.92 2.38 5.52
CA ILE A 247 4.06 3.42 4.92
C ILE A 247 3.57 4.38 6.00
N GLU A 248 3.94 5.66 5.91
CA GLU A 248 3.60 6.63 6.95
C GLU A 248 3.08 7.97 6.43
N HIS A 249 2.15 8.56 7.19
CA HIS A 249 1.66 9.93 7.03
C HIS A 249 0.88 10.29 5.75
N TRP A 250 0.48 9.32 4.92
CA TRP A 250 -0.34 9.56 3.72
C TRP A 250 -1.78 9.97 4.05
N ARG A 251 -2.54 10.43 3.04
CA ARG A 251 -4.00 10.56 3.15
C ARG A 251 -4.61 9.16 3.22
N GLU A 252 -4.17 8.27 2.35
CA GLU A 252 -4.56 6.85 2.29
C GLU A 252 -3.30 5.99 2.23
N GLY A 253 -3.25 4.91 3.02
CA GLY A 253 -2.06 4.07 3.18
C GLY A 253 -1.90 3.10 2.02
N LEU A 254 -1.99 1.79 2.31
CA LEU A 254 -2.24 0.79 1.28
C LEU A 254 -3.75 0.76 1.00
N TYR A 255 -4.17 1.26 -0.16
CA TYR A 255 -5.53 1.17 -0.67
C TYR A 255 -5.62 -0.01 -1.64
N ALA A 256 -6.08 -1.18 -1.16
CA ALA A 256 -6.52 -2.23 -2.06
C ALA A 256 -8.02 -2.06 -2.36
N ALA A 257 -8.38 -1.72 -3.61
CA ALA A 257 -9.77 -1.76 -4.06
C ALA A 257 -10.29 -3.22 -4.10
N TYR A 258 -11.61 -3.44 -4.19
CA TYR A 258 -12.11 -4.79 -4.50
C TYR A 258 -11.51 -5.23 -5.83
N HIS A 259 -10.94 -6.42 -5.85
CA HIS A 259 -10.35 -7.07 -7.00
C HIS A 259 -10.49 -8.59 -6.83
N SER A 260 -10.46 -9.37 -7.92
CA SER A 260 -10.71 -10.82 -7.82
C SER A 260 -9.47 -11.63 -7.43
N GLY A 261 -8.28 -11.09 -7.68
CA GLY A 261 -6.99 -11.69 -7.37
C GLY A 261 -6.76 -11.97 -5.87
N PRO A 262 -5.88 -12.93 -5.51
CA PRO A 262 -5.53 -13.16 -4.10
C PRO A 262 -4.61 -12.06 -3.55
N LEU A 263 -5.08 -11.32 -2.53
CA LEU A 263 -4.28 -10.31 -1.82
C LEU A 263 -3.54 -10.90 -0.61
N ARG A 264 -2.28 -10.53 -0.43
CA ARG A 264 -1.47 -10.83 0.77
C ARG A 264 -0.77 -9.56 1.28
N VAL A 265 -0.96 -9.24 2.55
CA VAL A 265 -0.20 -8.22 3.28
C VAL A 265 0.52 -8.93 4.43
N LEU A 266 1.85 -8.96 4.38
CA LEU A 266 2.71 -9.81 5.20
C LEU A 266 3.78 -8.97 5.89
N GLY A 267 3.66 -8.79 7.21
CA GLY A 267 4.58 -7.94 7.97
C GLY A 267 4.40 -6.44 7.65
N GLY A 268 5.42 -5.66 7.95
CA GLY A 268 5.45 -4.22 7.66
C GLY A 268 4.82 -3.33 8.73
N TYR A 269 5.01 -2.02 8.55
CA TYR A 269 4.69 -0.96 9.49
C TYR A 269 3.90 0.15 8.80
N TYR A 270 2.63 0.32 9.18
CA TYR A 270 1.71 1.25 8.55
C TYR A 270 1.20 2.23 9.61
N ALA A 271 1.60 3.51 9.51
CA ALA A 271 1.37 4.46 10.59
C ALA A 271 0.88 5.85 10.18
N ASN A 272 -0.02 6.40 11.00
CA ASN A 272 -0.50 7.77 10.92
C ASN A 272 -1.02 8.21 9.53
N ASN A 273 -1.51 7.27 8.72
CA ASN A 273 -2.21 7.51 7.44
C ASN A 273 -3.69 7.90 7.71
N GLY A 274 -4.29 8.69 6.82
CA GLY A 274 -5.48 9.52 7.14
C GLY A 274 -6.87 8.86 7.11
N ILE A 275 -7.09 7.85 6.27
CA ILE A 275 -8.38 7.12 6.11
C ILE A 275 -8.25 5.65 6.50
N GLU A 276 -7.09 5.05 6.22
CA GLU A 276 -6.70 3.73 6.68
C GLU A 276 -5.18 3.61 6.75
N GLN A 277 -4.70 2.65 7.53
CA GLN A 277 -3.32 2.18 7.41
C GLN A 277 -3.22 1.11 6.31
N VAL A 278 -4.14 0.14 6.34
CA VAL A 278 -4.30 -0.93 5.34
C VAL A 278 -5.78 -1.10 5.02
N ARG A 279 -6.21 -0.76 3.81
CA ARG A 279 -7.51 -1.15 3.26
C ARG A 279 -7.33 -2.43 2.48
N VAL A 280 -8.13 -3.43 2.79
CA VAL A 280 -8.18 -4.69 2.07
C VAL A 280 -9.43 -4.76 1.21
N GLY A 281 -9.20 -4.82 -0.10
CA GLY A 281 -10.10 -5.47 -1.02
C GLY A 281 -9.68 -6.92 -1.21
N GLY A 282 -10.64 -7.80 -1.41
CA GLY A 282 -10.38 -9.22 -1.63
C GLY A 282 -11.67 -9.90 -2.05
N GLY A 283 -11.84 -10.11 -3.35
CA GLY A 283 -13.06 -10.64 -3.95
C GLY A 283 -13.27 -12.13 -3.69
N THR A 284 -13.40 -12.91 -4.75
CA THR A 284 -13.70 -14.35 -4.66
C THR A 284 -12.57 -15.17 -4.03
N ASN A 285 -11.32 -14.78 -4.22
CA ASN A 285 -10.15 -15.48 -3.66
C ASN A 285 -9.77 -15.05 -2.23
N GLY A 286 -10.36 -13.96 -1.73
CA GLY A 286 -10.12 -13.40 -0.40
C GLY A 286 -8.74 -12.77 -0.17
N ALA A 287 -8.59 -12.12 0.98
CA ALA A 287 -7.37 -11.45 1.41
C ALA A 287 -6.75 -12.12 2.66
N LEU A 288 -5.43 -12.06 2.78
CA LEU A 288 -4.68 -12.41 3.99
C LEU A 288 -3.88 -11.21 4.48
N VAL A 289 -4.13 -10.78 5.71
CA VAL A 289 -3.28 -9.84 6.45
C VAL A 289 -2.60 -10.62 7.59
N ARG A 290 -1.27 -10.62 7.65
CA ARG A 290 -0.52 -11.31 8.71
C ARG A 290 0.70 -10.54 9.18
N GLY A 291 0.93 -10.45 10.49
CA GLY A 291 2.15 -9.86 11.03
C GLY A 291 2.25 -8.34 10.90
N VAL A 292 1.17 -7.67 10.48
CA VAL A 292 1.16 -6.23 10.23
C VAL A 292 1.21 -5.47 11.55
N THR A 293 2.08 -4.46 11.61
CA THR A 293 2.12 -3.46 12.68
C THR A 293 1.38 -2.20 12.24
N VAL A 294 0.39 -1.77 13.02
CA VAL A 294 -0.36 -0.52 12.82
C VAL A 294 -0.11 0.43 13.99
N ARG A 295 0.15 1.71 13.69
CA ARG A 295 0.26 2.78 14.70
C ARG A 295 -0.54 4.03 14.32
N VAL A 296 -1.35 4.51 15.25
CA VAL A 296 -2.03 5.81 15.20
C VAL A 296 -1.76 6.50 16.54
N ASP A 297 -0.65 7.23 16.58
CA ASP A 297 0.02 7.68 17.81
C ASP A 297 0.60 9.10 17.73
N ASN A 298 0.58 9.73 16.55
CA ASN A 298 1.00 11.11 16.32
C ASN A 298 0.39 11.65 15.01
N PRO A 299 -0.91 12.01 15.01
CA PRO A 299 -1.63 12.47 13.82
C PRO A 299 -1.17 13.86 13.36
N LYS A 300 -0.14 13.91 12.52
CA LYS A 300 0.29 15.14 11.83
C LYS A 300 -0.77 15.60 10.82
N GLN A 301 -1.00 16.92 10.75
CA GLN A 301 -1.97 17.54 9.82
C GLN A 301 -3.37 16.88 9.88
N PRO A 302 -3.99 16.79 11.07
CA PRO A 302 -5.18 15.97 11.28
C PRO A 302 -6.40 16.44 10.47
N GLN A 303 -6.42 17.69 10.01
CA GLN A 303 -7.45 18.21 9.08
C GLN A 303 -7.48 17.49 7.71
N HIS A 304 -6.41 16.76 7.35
CA HIS A 304 -6.36 15.92 6.13
C HIS A 304 -6.51 14.42 6.46
N LYS A 305 -6.88 14.08 7.70
CA LYS A 305 -6.98 12.70 8.20
C LYS A 305 -8.40 12.49 8.74
N PRO A 306 -9.39 12.26 7.86
CA PRO A 306 -10.79 12.34 8.26
C PRO A 306 -11.31 11.10 9.00
N ASN A 307 -10.59 9.98 9.07
CA ASN A 307 -10.97 8.78 9.85
C ASN A 307 -9.80 7.78 9.90
N MET A 308 -8.92 7.84 10.89
CA MET A 308 -7.67 7.06 10.91
C MET A 308 -7.88 5.59 11.33
N ARG A 309 -8.49 4.79 10.45
CA ARG A 309 -8.69 3.34 10.68
C ARG A 309 -7.35 2.60 10.70
N GLY A 310 -7.31 1.48 11.41
CA GLY A 310 -6.21 0.52 11.33
C GLY A 310 -6.29 -0.32 10.05
N ILE A 311 -6.78 -1.54 10.18
CA ILE A 311 -7.10 -2.43 9.06
C ILE A 311 -8.57 -2.26 8.69
N TRP A 312 -8.85 -1.91 7.43
CA TRP A 312 -10.19 -1.64 6.93
C TRP A 312 -10.56 -2.61 5.79
N ALA A 313 -11.43 -3.55 6.09
CA ALA A 313 -12.03 -4.43 5.10
C ALA A 313 -13.30 -3.75 4.57
N GLU A 314 -13.20 -2.91 3.53
CA GLU A 314 -14.34 -2.09 3.06
C GLU A 314 -15.22 -2.79 2.03
N GLU A 315 -14.62 -3.29 0.94
CA GLU A 315 -15.29 -3.98 -0.17
C GLU A 315 -14.61 -5.33 -0.44
N GLY A 316 -15.32 -6.45 -0.35
CA GLY A 316 -14.68 -7.76 -0.51
C GLY A 316 -15.52 -8.96 -0.06
N GLY A 317 -15.19 -10.14 -0.57
CA GLY A 317 -15.82 -11.40 -0.22
C GLY A 317 -15.33 -11.97 1.11
N SER A 318 -14.02 -11.96 1.37
CA SER A 318 -13.47 -12.40 2.66
C SER A 318 -12.06 -11.92 3.00
N VAL A 319 -11.74 -11.85 4.31
CA VAL A 319 -10.37 -11.62 4.82
C VAL A 319 -10.04 -12.49 6.02
N ARG A 320 -8.79 -12.96 6.11
CA ARG A 320 -8.16 -13.43 7.36
C ARG A 320 -7.13 -12.41 7.83
N ILE A 321 -7.30 -11.88 9.03
CA ILE A 321 -6.36 -10.99 9.72
C ILE A 321 -5.76 -11.81 10.86
N ARG A 322 -4.43 -11.98 10.91
CA ARG A 322 -3.82 -12.78 11.97
C ARG A 322 -2.46 -12.32 12.44
N ASP A 323 -2.13 -12.63 13.68
CA ASP A 323 -0.80 -12.38 14.25
C ASP A 323 -0.37 -10.89 14.13
N CYS A 324 -1.34 -9.95 14.15
CA CYS A 324 -1.11 -8.51 13.94
C CYS A 324 -1.03 -7.74 15.26
N ASP A 325 -0.39 -6.57 15.25
CA ASP A 325 -0.27 -5.68 16.42
C ASP A 325 -0.69 -4.24 16.06
N ILE A 326 -1.82 -3.82 16.59
CA ILE A 326 -2.52 -2.58 16.24
C ILE A 326 -2.54 -1.67 17.48
N ALA A 327 -2.09 -0.42 17.36
CA ALA A 327 -2.24 0.56 18.44
C ALA A 327 -2.84 1.88 17.93
N ILE A 328 -3.91 2.34 18.59
CA ILE A 328 -4.50 3.66 18.45
C ILE A 328 -4.40 4.36 19.81
N THR A 329 -3.43 5.25 19.95
CA THR A 329 -3.10 5.90 21.22
C THR A 329 -3.22 7.42 21.20
N ASP A 330 -3.24 8.04 20.02
CA ASP A 330 -3.52 9.48 19.88
C ASP A 330 -4.42 9.72 18.66
N LEU A 331 -5.47 10.52 18.86
CA LEU A 331 -6.41 10.98 17.84
C LEU A 331 -6.60 12.51 17.89
N THR A 332 -5.64 13.26 18.45
CA THR A 332 -5.72 14.71 18.63
C THR A 332 -6.04 15.43 17.31
N GLY A 333 -7.18 16.11 17.26
CA GLY A 333 -7.68 16.84 16.09
C GLY A 333 -8.34 15.98 14.99
N THR A 334 -8.51 14.68 15.22
CA THR A 334 -9.07 13.70 14.27
C THR A 334 -9.94 12.68 15.02
N TYR A 335 -10.34 11.59 14.37
CA TYR A 335 -10.95 10.43 15.01
C TYR A 335 -10.60 9.15 14.25
N SER A 336 -10.93 8.00 14.83
CA SER A 336 -10.91 6.71 14.16
C SER A 336 -12.23 5.98 14.37
N SER A 337 -12.69 5.27 13.34
CA SER A 337 -13.79 4.32 13.46
C SER A 337 -13.35 2.90 13.82
N GLY A 338 -12.04 2.66 14.01
CA GLY A 338 -11.52 1.56 14.81
C GLY A 338 -10.21 0.92 14.34
N GLY A 339 -9.67 0.05 15.19
CA GLY A 339 -8.44 -0.73 14.93
C GLY A 339 -8.62 -1.76 13.81
N ILE A 340 -9.71 -2.52 13.84
CA ILE A 340 -10.18 -3.34 12.72
C ILE A 340 -11.60 -2.88 12.38
N VAL A 341 -11.85 -2.55 11.11
CA VAL A 341 -13.17 -2.13 10.62
C VAL A 341 -13.61 -3.06 9.50
N VAL A 342 -14.79 -3.68 9.65
CA VAL A 342 -15.47 -4.40 8.58
C VAL A 342 -16.57 -3.50 8.03
N GLY A 343 -16.42 -3.12 6.76
CA GLY A 343 -17.29 -2.24 6.00
C GLY A 343 -18.65 -2.86 5.71
N GLN A 344 -19.62 -2.01 5.38
CA GLN A 344 -20.99 -2.45 5.07
C GLN A 344 -21.06 -3.24 3.75
N GLN A 345 -20.06 -3.07 2.88
CA GLN A 345 -19.93 -3.74 1.59
C GLN A 345 -19.01 -4.98 1.68
N PHE A 346 -18.45 -5.26 2.86
CA PHE A 346 -17.54 -6.39 3.07
C PHE A 346 -18.24 -7.60 3.68
N GLY A 347 -17.89 -8.77 3.16
CA GLY A 347 -18.39 -10.06 3.58
C GLY A 347 -17.74 -10.57 4.86
N GLU A 348 -17.08 -11.71 4.76
CA GLU A 348 -16.64 -12.50 5.91
C GLU A 348 -15.26 -12.06 6.42
N ALA A 349 -15.13 -11.78 7.71
CA ALA A 349 -13.86 -11.42 8.33
C ALA A 349 -13.53 -12.35 9.50
N VAL A 350 -12.30 -12.88 9.49
CA VAL A 350 -11.77 -13.76 10.53
C VAL A 350 -10.51 -13.12 11.12
N VAL A 351 -10.49 -12.91 12.43
CA VAL A 351 -9.39 -12.31 13.19
C VAL A 351 -8.79 -13.36 14.14
N GLU A 352 -7.50 -13.65 14.01
CA GLU A 352 -6.81 -14.70 14.79
C GLU A 352 -5.57 -14.13 15.51
N ASN A 353 -5.32 -14.51 16.77
CA ASN A 353 -4.08 -14.21 17.51
C ASN A 353 -3.59 -12.75 17.43
N THR A 354 -4.50 -11.78 17.44
CA THR A 354 -4.20 -10.37 17.13
C THR A 354 -4.28 -9.52 18.40
N ARG A 355 -3.38 -8.54 18.54
CA ARG A 355 -3.39 -7.57 19.64
C ARG A 355 -3.88 -6.21 19.14
N ILE A 356 -4.75 -5.59 19.93
CA ILE A 356 -5.19 -4.20 19.73
C ILE A 356 -5.01 -3.42 21.03
N ARG A 357 -4.31 -2.28 20.98
CA ARG A 357 -4.25 -1.28 22.04
C ARG A 357 -5.07 -0.06 21.64
N THR A 358 -6.01 0.34 22.49
CA THR A 358 -6.77 1.59 22.36
C THR A 358 -6.61 2.40 23.64
N ASP A 359 -5.86 3.50 23.56
CA ASP A 359 -5.74 4.46 24.66
C ASP A 359 -6.63 5.70 24.45
N ALA A 360 -6.92 6.03 23.19
CA ALA A 360 -7.96 6.98 22.80
C ALA A 360 -9.33 6.28 22.70
N ASP A 361 -10.41 7.00 23.00
CA ASP A 361 -11.77 6.48 23.00
C ASP A 361 -12.28 6.20 21.56
N THR A 362 -11.96 5.01 21.08
CA THR A 362 -12.43 4.45 19.81
C THR A 362 -12.70 2.95 19.94
N LEU A 363 -13.30 2.35 18.90
CA LEU A 363 -13.53 0.91 18.80
C LEU A 363 -12.21 0.18 18.54
N ALA A 364 -11.93 -0.91 19.26
CA ALA A 364 -10.88 -1.83 18.85
C ALA A 364 -11.32 -2.61 17.60
N VAL A 365 -12.57 -3.09 17.57
CA VAL A 365 -13.19 -3.76 16.42
C VAL A 365 -14.57 -3.17 16.12
N ASN A 366 -14.83 -2.86 14.86
CA ASN A 366 -16.08 -2.28 14.36
C ASN A 366 -16.60 -3.08 13.16
N VAL A 367 -17.48 -4.03 13.43
CA VAL A 367 -18.16 -4.82 12.40
C VAL A 367 -19.49 -4.14 12.07
N ARG A 368 -19.60 -3.55 10.88
CA ARG A 368 -20.75 -2.73 10.51
C ARG A 368 -21.85 -3.54 9.82
N ASP A 369 -23.09 -3.14 10.08
CA ASP A 369 -24.31 -3.61 9.41
C ASP A 369 -24.13 -3.64 7.88
N PRO A 370 -24.27 -4.80 7.23
CA PRO A 370 -24.08 -4.96 5.79
C PRO A 370 -25.22 -4.32 5.00
N ILE A 371 -24.91 -3.73 3.85
CA ILE A 371 -25.97 -3.28 2.93
C ILE A 371 -26.66 -4.50 2.29
N GLU A 372 -27.99 -4.44 2.18
CA GLU A 372 -28.78 -5.47 1.48
C GLU A 372 -28.81 -5.28 -0.04
N SER A 373 -28.49 -4.07 -0.52
CA SER A 373 -28.57 -3.70 -1.94
C SER A 373 -27.51 -2.68 -2.34
N MET A 374 -26.97 -2.84 -3.55
CA MET A 374 -26.06 -1.86 -4.18
C MET A 374 -26.82 -0.66 -4.79
N GLN A 375 -28.15 -0.68 -4.79
CA GLN A 375 -28.95 0.40 -5.37
C GLN A 375 -28.73 1.72 -4.61
N GLY A 376 -28.30 2.76 -5.33
CA GLY A 376 -27.95 4.06 -4.73
C GLY A 376 -26.60 4.08 -3.99
N GLN A 377 -25.84 3.00 -4.03
CA GLN A 377 -24.50 2.91 -3.42
C GLN A 377 -23.41 3.12 -4.47
N THR A 378 -22.32 3.79 -4.09
CA THR A 378 -21.14 3.92 -4.96
C THR A 378 -20.18 2.77 -4.69
N VAL A 379 -20.42 1.63 -5.35
CA VAL A 379 -19.60 0.40 -5.28
C VAL A 379 -19.02 0.00 -6.65
N PRO A 380 -18.34 0.92 -7.37
CA PRO A 380 -17.93 0.70 -8.77
C PRO A 380 -16.97 -0.48 -8.96
N SER A 381 -16.24 -0.85 -7.91
CA SER A 381 -15.31 -1.98 -7.91
C SER A 381 -15.97 -3.34 -7.63
N MET A 382 -17.26 -3.41 -7.24
CA MET A 382 -17.95 -4.67 -6.94
C MET A 382 -19.03 -5.03 -7.97
N GLY A 383 -18.99 -6.27 -8.48
CA GLY A 383 -20.03 -6.80 -9.37
C GLY A 383 -21.28 -7.34 -8.67
N ALA A 384 -21.17 -7.70 -7.39
CA ALA A 384 -22.27 -8.20 -6.55
C ALA A 384 -21.89 -8.14 -5.07
N LEU A 385 -22.89 -8.13 -4.18
CA LEU A 385 -22.68 -8.17 -2.73
C LEU A 385 -22.18 -9.56 -2.25
N PRO A 386 -21.39 -9.61 -1.16
CA PRO A 386 -20.94 -10.87 -0.58
C PRO A 386 -22.10 -11.66 0.04
N LYS A 387 -22.19 -12.96 -0.25
CA LYS A 387 -23.23 -13.86 0.30
C LYS A 387 -23.03 -14.26 1.77
N ARG A 388 -21.88 -13.95 2.37
CA ARG A 388 -21.51 -14.33 3.74
C ARG A 388 -20.93 -13.11 4.43
N THR A 389 -21.54 -12.70 5.54
CA THR A 389 -21.21 -11.47 6.27
C THR A 389 -20.70 -11.71 7.70
N ARG A 390 -20.77 -12.95 8.22
CA ARG A 390 -20.37 -13.27 9.60
C ARG A 390 -18.94 -12.83 9.93
N PHE A 391 -18.73 -12.42 11.18
CA PHE A 391 -17.42 -12.10 11.75
C PHE A 391 -16.98 -13.19 12.74
N ARG A 392 -15.68 -13.50 12.79
CA ARG A 392 -15.11 -14.40 13.80
C ARG A 392 -13.83 -13.81 14.39
N ALA A 393 -13.72 -13.79 15.72
CA ALA A 393 -12.48 -13.49 16.43
C ALA A 393 -12.06 -14.69 17.28
N ARG A 394 -10.78 -15.08 17.21
CA ARG A 394 -10.16 -16.11 18.05
C ARG A 394 -8.80 -15.66 18.59
N GLY A 395 -8.61 -15.67 19.91
CA GLY A 395 -7.31 -15.27 20.49
C GLY A 395 -7.04 -13.76 20.34
N LEU A 396 -8.08 -12.95 20.34
CA LEU A 396 -8.00 -11.49 20.20
C LEU A 396 -7.75 -10.86 21.58
N ARG A 397 -6.70 -10.03 21.71
CA ARG A 397 -6.42 -9.29 22.94
C ARG A 397 -6.61 -7.79 22.73
N ILE A 398 -7.50 -7.19 23.49
CA ILE A 398 -7.80 -5.75 23.49
C ILE A 398 -7.40 -5.17 24.84
N SER A 399 -6.65 -4.07 24.84
CA SER A 399 -6.14 -3.44 26.06
C SER A 399 -5.96 -1.93 25.87
N GLY A 400 -5.62 -1.19 26.94
CA GLY A 400 -5.22 0.22 26.87
C GLY A 400 -5.90 1.07 27.92
N THR A 401 -5.92 2.39 27.72
CA THR A 401 -6.51 3.36 28.66
C THR A 401 -7.81 4.00 28.20
N ALA A 402 -8.37 3.61 27.04
CA ALA A 402 -9.70 4.05 26.62
C ALA A 402 -10.73 3.71 27.71
N SER A 403 -11.65 4.63 27.97
CA SER A 403 -12.51 4.65 29.15
C SER A 403 -13.98 4.98 28.89
N ASP A 404 -14.33 5.36 27.66
CA ASP A 404 -15.71 5.58 27.23
C ASP A 404 -16.11 4.70 26.03
N GLY A 405 -17.42 4.60 25.78
CA GLY A 405 -18.00 3.86 24.68
C GLY A 405 -17.88 2.35 24.86
N ARG A 406 -17.36 1.65 23.84
CA ARG A 406 -17.26 0.18 23.83
C ARG A 406 -16.00 -0.29 23.12
N ALA A 407 -15.47 -1.44 23.51
CA ALA A 407 -14.29 -2.02 22.88
C ALA A 407 -14.60 -2.67 21.52
N VAL A 408 -15.71 -3.41 21.42
CA VAL A 408 -16.14 -4.11 20.20
C VAL A 408 -17.59 -3.76 19.88
N ARG A 409 -17.87 -3.55 18.59
CA ARG A 409 -19.24 -3.45 18.05
C ARG A 409 -19.41 -4.44 16.91
N ALA A 410 -20.49 -5.21 16.94
CA ALA A 410 -21.01 -5.94 15.79
C ALA A 410 -22.49 -5.57 15.59
N ASN A 411 -22.85 -5.17 14.37
CA ASN A 411 -24.22 -4.79 14.01
C ASN A 411 -24.67 -5.56 12.75
N GLY A 412 -25.94 -5.97 12.70
CA GLY A 412 -26.59 -6.49 11.48
C GLY A 412 -26.01 -7.80 10.93
N ARG A 413 -25.32 -8.60 11.74
CA ARG A 413 -24.55 -9.78 11.28
C ARG A 413 -24.76 -10.99 12.17
N ASP A 414 -25.58 -11.90 11.68
CA ASP A 414 -25.82 -13.20 12.30
C ASP A 414 -24.54 -14.06 12.39
N ASP A 415 -24.58 -15.05 13.29
CA ASP A 415 -23.55 -16.06 13.50
C ASP A 415 -22.15 -15.48 13.80
N CYS A 416 -22.06 -14.28 14.40
CA CYS A 416 -20.80 -13.72 14.86
C CYS A 416 -20.25 -14.48 16.07
N GLN A 417 -18.96 -14.80 16.05
CA GLN A 417 -18.31 -15.66 17.05
C GLN A 417 -17.08 -14.98 17.66
N PHE A 418 -17.05 -14.91 18.99
CA PHE A 418 -15.97 -14.35 19.78
C PHE A 418 -15.43 -15.44 20.73
N GLU A 419 -14.35 -16.11 20.34
CA GLU A 419 -13.75 -17.23 21.08
C GLU A 419 -12.39 -16.78 21.67
N ASN A 420 -12.09 -17.09 22.94
CA ASN A 420 -10.77 -16.77 23.52
C ASN A 420 -10.40 -15.29 23.31
N VAL A 421 -11.36 -14.39 23.60
CA VAL A 421 -11.16 -12.95 23.54
C VAL A 421 -10.81 -12.45 24.94
N CYS A 422 -9.76 -11.63 25.02
CA CYS A 422 -9.46 -10.88 26.23
C CYS A 422 -9.65 -9.39 25.97
N ILE A 423 -10.41 -8.70 26.83
CA ILE A 423 -10.60 -7.25 26.82
C ILE A 423 -10.26 -6.74 28.22
N GLN A 424 -9.38 -5.74 28.29
CA GLN A 424 -9.02 -5.08 29.55
C GLN A 424 -9.09 -3.56 29.42
N HIS A 425 -10.21 -2.97 29.89
CA HIS A 425 -10.49 -1.54 29.96
C HIS A 425 -11.21 -1.19 31.30
N PRO A 426 -10.54 -1.34 32.46
CA PRO A 426 -11.18 -1.31 33.78
C PRO A 426 -11.48 0.11 34.34
N ARG A 427 -11.62 1.13 33.47
CA ARG A 427 -11.82 2.53 33.89
C ARG A 427 -12.98 3.18 33.12
N GLY A 428 -13.64 4.15 33.75
CA GLY A 428 -14.71 4.94 33.13
C GLY A 428 -16.04 4.20 33.08
N SER A 429 -16.64 4.12 31.89
CA SER A 429 -17.96 3.52 31.62
C SER A 429 -17.95 2.74 30.30
N ARG A 430 -16.84 2.05 30.02
CA ARG A 430 -16.59 1.39 28.73
C ARG A 430 -17.11 -0.03 28.73
N ASP A 431 -17.92 -0.37 27.74
CA ASP A 431 -18.43 -1.73 27.53
C ASP A 431 -17.41 -2.61 26.80
N GLY A 432 -17.57 -3.93 26.94
CA GLY A 432 -16.80 -4.95 26.23
C GLY A 432 -17.29 -5.14 24.80
N ILE A 433 -18.16 -6.13 24.59
CA ILE A 433 -18.69 -6.51 23.28
C ILE A 433 -20.16 -6.10 23.17
N SER A 434 -20.48 -5.22 22.23
CA SER A 434 -21.85 -4.86 21.87
C SER A 434 -22.27 -5.58 20.59
N VAL A 435 -23.39 -6.29 20.65
CA VAL A 435 -24.05 -6.93 19.51
C VAL A 435 -25.43 -6.32 19.33
N THR A 436 -25.74 -5.85 18.13
CA THR A 436 -27.02 -5.23 17.79
C THR A 436 -27.63 -5.83 16.53
N ASP A 437 -28.95 -5.99 16.51
CA ASP A 437 -29.74 -6.45 15.35
C ASP A 437 -29.17 -7.74 14.69
N ALA A 438 -28.92 -8.78 15.48
CA ALA A 438 -28.24 -10.00 15.03
C ALA A 438 -28.59 -11.27 15.83
N GLU A 439 -28.75 -12.39 15.13
CA GLU A 439 -29.09 -13.70 15.69
C GLU A 439 -27.89 -14.66 15.73
N GLY A 440 -28.00 -15.74 16.51
CA GLY A 440 -27.01 -16.83 16.52
C GLY A 440 -25.60 -16.46 17.03
N CYS A 441 -25.41 -15.28 17.60
CA CYS A 441 -24.11 -14.78 18.03
C CYS A 441 -23.62 -15.48 19.31
N SER A 442 -22.30 -15.53 19.52
CA SER A 442 -21.72 -16.17 20.71
C SER A 442 -20.41 -15.56 21.20
N VAL A 443 -20.23 -15.57 22.51
CA VAL A 443 -19.00 -15.21 23.23
C VAL A 443 -18.60 -16.39 24.10
N SER A 444 -17.44 -16.99 23.86
CA SER A 444 -16.98 -18.19 24.57
C SER A 444 -15.54 -18.13 25.06
N ASN A 445 -15.27 -18.71 26.23
CA ASN A 445 -13.93 -18.94 26.79
C ASN A 445 -13.14 -17.63 26.88
N SER A 446 -13.77 -16.55 27.36
CA SER A 446 -13.30 -15.17 27.18
C SER A 446 -13.23 -14.42 28.52
N THR A 447 -12.36 -13.42 28.60
CA THR A 447 -12.18 -12.56 29.78
C THR A 447 -12.42 -11.11 29.39
N ILE A 448 -13.41 -10.47 29.98
CA ILE A 448 -13.82 -9.10 29.64
C ILE A 448 -13.85 -8.27 30.93
N ASP A 449 -12.65 -7.81 31.33
CA ASP A 449 -12.41 -6.90 32.46
C ASP A 449 -12.65 -5.46 32.00
N VAL A 450 -13.87 -4.97 32.17
CA VAL A 450 -14.31 -3.64 31.73
C VAL A 450 -15.14 -2.95 32.81
N SER A 451 -15.20 -1.62 32.75
CA SER A 451 -15.94 -0.80 33.72
C SER A 451 -17.45 -0.73 33.47
N GLY A 452 -17.89 -0.93 32.22
CA GLY A 452 -19.28 -1.04 31.81
C GLY A 452 -19.77 -2.49 31.75
N GLU A 453 -20.64 -2.81 30.79
CA GLU A 453 -21.15 -4.17 30.60
C GLU A 453 -20.20 -5.00 29.72
N ALA A 454 -19.89 -6.23 30.16
CA ALA A 454 -19.00 -7.13 29.43
C ALA A 454 -19.57 -7.54 28.05
N VAL A 455 -20.88 -7.78 27.99
CA VAL A 455 -21.61 -8.10 26.75
C VAL A 455 -22.95 -7.36 26.75
N VAL A 456 -23.13 -6.43 25.82
CA VAL A 456 -24.37 -5.69 25.59
C VAL A 456 -25.08 -6.29 24.37
N SER A 457 -26.38 -6.58 24.51
CA SER A 457 -27.20 -7.17 23.45
C SER A 457 -28.49 -6.36 23.26
N GLU A 458 -28.71 -5.82 22.05
CA GLU A 458 -29.90 -5.03 21.70
C GLU A 458 -30.52 -5.60 20.42
N SER A 459 -31.81 -5.97 20.45
CA SER A 459 -32.47 -6.66 19.32
C SER A 459 -31.67 -7.87 18.79
N ALA A 460 -30.96 -8.57 19.67
CA ALA A 460 -29.98 -9.59 19.30
C ALA A 460 -29.93 -10.76 20.29
N THR A 461 -29.59 -11.95 19.79
CA THR A 461 -29.38 -13.17 20.59
C THR A 461 -27.89 -13.49 20.68
N VAL A 462 -27.32 -13.34 21.87
CA VAL A 462 -25.92 -13.69 22.16
C VAL A 462 -25.84 -14.79 23.22
N LYS A 463 -25.24 -15.93 22.86
CA LYS A 463 -24.92 -17.01 23.82
C LYS A 463 -23.55 -16.76 24.46
N THR A 464 -23.51 -16.58 25.78
CA THR A 464 -22.28 -16.54 26.57
C THR A 464 -21.95 -17.94 27.15
N THR A 465 -20.67 -18.32 27.21
CA THR A 465 -20.22 -19.59 27.83
C THR A 465 -18.78 -19.43 28.30
N GLU A 466 -18.45 -19.82 29.54
CA GLU A 466 -17.09 -19.65 30.10
C GLU A 466 -16.56 -18.20 29.93
N LEU A 467 -17.39 -17.23 30.33
CA LEU A 467 -17.05 -15.80 30.35
C LEU A 467 -16.66 -15.37 31.76
N THR A 468 -15.47 -14.78 31.93
CA THR A 468 -15.08 -14.06 33.16
C THR A 468 -15.17 -12.56 32.94
N THR A 469 -15.57 -11.82 33.98
CA THR A 469 -15.66 -10.34 33.96
C THR A 469 -14.60 -9.67 34.84
N ASP A 470 -13.63 -10.45 35.30
CA ASP A 470 -12.38 -10.04 35.93
C ASP A 470 -11.21 -10.82 35.32
N GLY A 471 -9.98 -10.30 35.46
CA GLY A 471 -8.76 -10.93 34.98
C GLY A 471 -7.78 -9.96 34.31
N SER A 472 -6.92 -10.49 33.43
CA SER A 472 -5.94 -9.70 32.67
C SER A 472 -5.56 -10.34 31.34
N CYS A 473 -5.11 -9.53 30.39
CA CYS A 473 -4.60 -9.96 29.08
C CYS A 473 -3.06 -10.10 29.03
#